data_AF-A0AAV3H8I2-F1
#
_entry.id   AF-A0AAV3H8I2-F1
#
_cell.length_a   1.000
_cell.length_b   1.000
_cell.length_c   1.000
_cell.angle_alpha   90.00
_cell.angle_beta   90.00
_cell.angle_gamma   90.00
#
_symmetry.space_group_name_H-M   'P 1'
#
loop_
_entity.id
_entity.type
_entity.pdbx_description
1 polymer ?
#
loop_
_entity_poly.entity_id
_entity_poly.type
_entity_poly.pdbx_seq_one_letter_code
_entity_poly.pdbx_strand_id
1 'polypeptide(L)'
;MKKWTIFLTSLILLALSLETPKCYAGDKLMSASFSSTKIYYAMKNVTASGSLYFYVTVVTPGEVSYGQYNSNARKGDTLKLISWSGSGPAPTLVLTDYRRTDTSNCPGINTRVFVCAYMTFNVTVESDNYGCPWIASFYSVSEAFGFGTYTSPTVHDSICPTIPVASFDISWSDNYVSHNKALRLQSDGSTITTTLSTYLMESGKLCDGSIFDSRGAYCRAVSDLLTFTSYGCDNAKVTVTPSRQPLTDRKLHDIVVQVNTSSREPIDSTCRFQYVLNEL
;
A
#
# COMPACT_ATOMS: atom_id res chain seq x y z
N MET A 1 0.16 7.84 -75.99
CA MET A 1 1.00 6.68 -75.64
C MET A 1 2.22 7.16 -74.87
N LYS A 2 2.22 7.04 -73.54
CA LYS A 2 3.37 7.32 -72.67
C LYS A 2 3.48 6.14 -71.71
N LYS A 3 4.66 5.53 -71.70
CA LYS A 3 4.95 4.21 -71.13
C LYS A 3 4.80 4.22 -69.62
N TRP A 4 4.13 3.19 -69.10
CA TRP A 4 4.08 2.83 -67.70
C TRP A 4 5.47 2.34 -67.24
N THR A 5 5.85 2.71 -66.02
CA THR A 5 6.94 2.03 -65.31
C THR A 5 6.41 1.67 -63.94
N ILE A 6 6.22 0.37 -63.76
CA ILE A 6 5.77 -0.30 -62.55
C ILE A 6 6.97 -0.30 -61.59
N PHE A 7 6.84 0.32 -60.42
CA PHE A 7 7.75 0.09 -59.31
C PHE A 7 7.30 -1.18 -58.59
N LEU A 8 8.13 -2.23 -58.65
CA LEU A 8 7.99 -3.41 -57.81
C LEU A 8 8.20 -2.98 -56.35
N THR A 9 7.13 -3.05 -55.57
CA THR A 9 7.18 -3.07 -54.12
C THR A 9 7.90 -4.34 -53.68
N SER A 10 9.11 -4.16 -53.12
CA SER A 10 9.84 -5.23 -52.45
C SER A 10 9.02 -5.67 -51.23
N LEU A 11 8.47 -6.87 -51.32
CA LEU A 11 7.80 -7.57 -50.23
C LEU A 11 8.88 -8.04 -49.25
N ILE A 12 9.28 -7.17 -48.32
CA ILE A 12 10.10 -7.56 -47.19
C ILE A 12 9.19 -8.40 -46.28
N LEU A 13 9.38 -9.72 -46.31
CA LEU A 13 8.91 -10.62 -45.26
C LEU A 13 9.63 -10.23 -43.97
N LEU A 14 9.04 -9.30 -43.21
CA LEU A 14 9.27 -9.23 -41.78
C LEU A 14 8.64 -10.49 -41.20
N ALA A 15 9.49 -11.48 -40.94
CA ALA A 15 9.19 -12.53 -39.98
C ALA A 15 8.99 -11.86 -38.63
N LEU A 16 7.75 -11.43 -38.37
CA LEU A 16 7.26 -11.23 -37.02
C LEU A 16 7.43 -12.59 -36.35
N SER A 17 8.48 -12.72 -35.53
CA SER A 17 8.47 -13.69 -34.45
C SER A 17 7.26 -13.30 -33.60
N LEU A 18 6.12 -13.93 -33.88
CA LEU A 18 5.13 -14.20 -32.86
C LEU A 18 5.86 -15.04 -31.83
N GLU A 19 6.56 -14.38 -30.91
CA GLU A 19 6.74 -14.94 -29.59
C GLU A 19 5.32 -15.11 -29.07
N THR A 20 4.79 -16.31 -29.27
CA THR A 20 3.68 -16.79 -28.48
C THR A 20 4.06 -16.48 -27.03
N PRO A 21 3.18 -15.81 -26.25
CA PRO A 21 3.46 -15.66 -24.83
C PRO A 21 3.70 -17.08 -24.33
N LYS A 22 4.90 -17.33 -23.81
CA LYS A 22 5.23 -18.62 -23.20
C LYS A 22 4.15 -18.85 -22.16
N CYS A 23 3.24 -19.78 -22.43
CA CYS A 23 2.41 -20.37 -21.40
C CYS A 23 3.37 -20.91 -20.36
N TYR A 24 3.49 -20.20 -19.23
CA TYR A 24 4.19 -20.71 -18.05
C TYR A 24 3.33 -21.83 -17.47
N ALA A 25 3.43 -23.01 -18.06
CA ALA A 25 3.00 -24.25 -17.45
C ALA A 25 4.27 -25.04 -17.11
N GLY A 26 4.69 -24.93 -15.85
CA GLY A 26 5.88 -25.58 -15.29
C GLY A 26 5.96 -25.37 -13.79
N ASP A 27 5.56 -26.40 -13.05
CA ASP A 27 5.64 -26.68 -11.61
C ASP A 27 4.75 -25.91 -10.62
N LYS A 28 3.83 -26.69 -10.02
CA LYS A 28 3.08 -26.40 -8.78
C LYS A 28 4.06 -26.34 -7.59
N LEU A 29 3.81 -25.42 -6.65
CA LEU A 29 4.56 -25.15 -5.41
C LEU A 29 5.98 -24.59 -5.61
N MET A 30 6.10 -23.25 -5.64
CA MET A 30 7.30 -22.58 -5.10
C MET A 30 6.84 -21.71 -3.94
N SER A 31 7.11 -22.18 -2.71
CA SER A 31 7.09 -21.26 -1.57
C SER A 31 8.02 -20.09 -1.87
N ALA A 32 7.55 -18.87 -1.63
CA ALA A 32 8.37 -17.70 -1.82
C ALA A 32 9.13 -17.45 -0.53
N SER A 33 10.46 -17.43 -0.63
CA SER A 33 11.32 -17.13 0.51
C SER A 33 12.10 -15.86 0.26
N PHE A 34 11.94 -14.89 1.16
CA PHE A 34 12.65 -13.63 1.15
C PHE A 34 13.73 -13.67 2.22
N SER A 35 14.98 -13.81 1.78
CA SER A 35 16.12 -13.72 2.68
C SER A 35 16.46 -12.24 2.87
N SER A 36 16.26 -11.72 4.09
CA SER A 36 16.62 -10.34 4.50
C SER A 36 15.52 -9.26 4.43
N THR A 37 14.26 -9.58 4.65
CA THR A 37 13.19 -8.58 4.87
C THR A 37 13.50 -7.75 6.12
N LYS A 38 13.71 -6.44 5.99
CA LYS A 38 14.02 -5.53 7.11
C LYS A 38 12.77 -4.81 7.59
N ILE A 39 12.18 -5.23 8.69
CA ILE A 39 11.01 -4.56 9.28
C ILE A 39 11.48 -3.58 10.36
N TYR A 40 11.17 -2.29 10.17
CA TYR A 40 11.49 -1.25 11.14
C TYR A 40 10.56 -1.30 12.34
N TYR A 41 11.04 -0.83 13.49
CA TYR A 41 10.26 -0.69 14.71
C TYR A 41 10.84 0.39 15.61
N ALA A 42 10.06 0.84 16.59
CA ALA A 42 10.50 1.79 17.59
C ALA A 42 11.02 1.04 18.82
N MET A 43 12.34 1.05 19.00
CA MET A 43 12.99 0.56 20.22
C MET A 43 12.81 1.59 21.33
N LYS A 44 12.31 1.17 22.50
CA LYS A 44 12.14 2.07 23.65
C LYS A 44 13.48 2.64 24.10
N ASN A 45 13.54 3.95 24.28
CA ASN A 45 14.69 4.67 24.84
C ASN A 45 14.50 5.04 26.33
N VAL A 46 13.31 4.76 26.86
CA VAL A 46 12.91 5.05 28.24
C VAL A 46 12.72 3.75 29.02
N THR A 47 12.82 3.81 30.35
CA THR A 47 12.49 2.70 31.26
C THR A 47 10.97 2.52 31.36
N ALA A 48 10.32 2.14 30.25
CA ALA A 48 8.88 1.87 30.19
C ALA A 48 8.62 0.43 29.75
N SER A 49 7.60 -0.20 30.34
CA SER A 49 6.99 -1.42 29.82
C SER A 49 6.31 -1.13 28.48
N GLY A 50 6.20 -2.14 27.62
CA GLY A 50 5.67 -1.95 26.28
C GLY A 50 5.65 -3.22 25.46
N SER A 51 4.95 -3.16 24.33
CA SER A 51 4.69 -4.29 23.45
C SER A 51 5.21 -3.97 22.05
N LEU A 52 5.57 -5.02 21.31
CA LEU A 52 5.90 -4.93 19.90
C LEU A 52 5.22 -6.08 19.17
N TYR A 53 4.46 -5.74 18.13
CA TYR A 53 3.78 -6.69 17.27
C TYR A 53 4.20 -6.49 15.83
N PHE A 54 4.30 -7.58 15.09
CA PHE A 54 4.51 -7.57 13.65
C PHE A 54 3.23 -7.95 12.95
N TYR A 55 2.89 -7.20 11.91
CA TYR A 55 1.70 -7.40 11.10
C TYR A 55 2.14 -7.76 9.69
N VAL A 56 1.43 -8.73 9.12
CA VAL A 56 1.65 -9.23 7.77
C VAL A 56 0.35 -9.12 6.99
N THR A 57 0.42 -8.57 5.79
CA THR A 57 -0.67 -8.64 4.81
C THR A 57 -0.17 -9.44 3.62
N VAL A 58 -0.90 -10.46 3.20
CA VAL A 58 -0.63 -11.19 1.96
C VAL A 58 -1.75 -10.88 1.00
N VAL A 59 -1.42 -10.19 -0.10
CA VAL A 59 -2.33 -9.85 -1.18
C VAL A 59 -2.10 -10.84 -2.31
N THR A 60 -3.14 -11.58 -2.69
CA THR A 60 -3.10 -12.51 -3.82
C THR A 60 -4.23 -12.19 -4.81
N PRO A 61 -4.24 -12.82 -5.99
CA PRO A 61 -5.38 -12.70 -6.91
C PRO A 61 -6.70 -13.21 -6.31
N GLY A 62 -6.64 -14.21 -5.42
CA GLY A 62 -7.83 -14.87 -4.85
C GLY A 62 -8.27 -14.38 -3.47
N GLU A 63 -7.36 -13.80 -2.68
CA GLU A 63 -7.65 -13.38 -1.30
C GLU A 63 -6.73 -12.25 -0.82
N VAL A 64 -7.16 -11.56 0.24
CA VAL A 64 -6.31 -10.69 1.07
C VAL A 64 -6.33 -11.24 2.49
N SER A 65 -5.16 -11.55 3.03
CA SER A 65 -5.01 -12.21 4.32
C SER A 65 -4.15 -11.39 5.27
N TYR A 66 -4.50 -11.43 6.55
CA TYR A 66 -3.84 -10.64 7.59
C TYR A 66 -3.31 -11.54 8.70
N GLY A 67 -2.10 -11.27 9.14
CA GLY A 67 -1.40 -11.97 10.21
C GLY A 67 -0.91 -11.02 11.29
N GLN A 68 -0.93 -11.47 12.54
CA GLN A 68 -0.30 -10.79 13.66
C GLN A 68 0.65 -11.76 14.36
N TYR A 69 1.86 -11.29 14.66
CA TYR A 69 2.92 -12.04 15.30
C TYR A 69 3.43 -11.28 16.52
N ASN A 70 3.83 -12.02 17.55
CA ASN A 70 4.56 -11.43 18.66
C ASN A 70 6.03 -11.18 18.28
N SER A 71 6.71 -10.36 19.07
CA SER A 71 8.14 -10.05 18.90
C SER A 71 9.07 -10.77 19.88
N ASN A 72 8.54 -11.69 20.67
CA ASN A 72 9.30 -12.42 21.70
C ASN A 72 10.12 -13.55 21.06
N ALA A 73 11.20 -13.18 20.39
CA ALA A 73 12.10 -14.09 19.68
C ALA A 73 13.55 -13.66 19.83
N ARG A 74 14.45 -14.64 19.90
CA ARG A 74 15.90 -14.44 19.74
C ARG A 74 16.28 -14.67 18.28
N LYS A 75 17.50 -14.27 17.93
CA LYS A 75 18.07 -14.58 16.62
C LYS A 75 18.07 -16.11 16.41
N GLY A 76 17.52 -16.55 15.29
CA GLY A 76 17.28 -17.95 14.94
C GLY A 76 15.87 -18.44 15.26
N ASP A 77 15.12 -17.73 16.11
CA ASP A 77 13.76 -18.14 16.47
C ASP A 77 12.74 -17.69 15.40
N THR A 78 11.72 -18.51 15.22
CA THR A 78 10.51 -18.15 14.49
C THR A 78 9.58 -17.32 15.38
N LEU A 79 9.06 -16.19 14.88
CA LEU A 79 8.07 -15.41 15.59
C LEU A 79 6.80 -16.24 15.84
N LYS A 80 6.22 -16.11 17.03
CA LYS A 80 4.98 -16.84 17.36
C LYS A 80 3.79 -16.11 16.73
N LEU A 81 3.05 -16.83 15.91
CA LEU A 81 1.76 -16.40 15.36
C LEU A 81 0.74 -16.18 16.48
N ILE A 82 0.04 -15.05 16.41
CA ILE A 82 -1.09 -14.71 17.29
C ILE A 82 -2.40 -15.00 16.55
N SER A 83 -2.52 -14.52 15.32
CA SER A 83 -3.72 -14.67 14.50
C SER A 83 -3.38 -14.66 13.01
N TRP A 84 -4.16 -15.40 12.22
CA TRP A 84 -4.09 -15.44 10.77
C TRP A 84 -5.49 -15.53 10.18
N SER A 85 -5.79 -14.75 9.15
CA SER A 85 -7.10 -14.72 8.49
C SER A 85 -7.15 -15.42 7.14
N GLY A 86 -6.01 -15.88 6.62
CA GLY A 86 -5.93 -16.49 5.29
C GLY A 86 -6.41 -17.94 5.28
N SER A 87 -6.83 -18.39 4.10
CA SER A 87 -7.26 -19.78 3.91
C SER A 87 -6.09 -20.78 3.90
N GLY A 88 -4.91 -20.33 3.47
CA GLY A 88 -3.67 -21.09 3.50
C GLY A 88 -2.88 -20.98 4.82
N PRO A 89 -1.69 -21.60 4.90
CA PRO A 89 -0.78 -21.45 6.03
C PRO A 89 -0.31 -20.00 6.18
N ALA A 90 -0.07 -19.59 7.44
CA ALA A 90 0.46 -18.26 7.74
C ALA A 90 1.95 -18.15 7.37
N PRO A 91 2.43 -16.98 6.93
CA PRO A 91 3.85 -16.76 6.68
C PRO A 91 4.75 -17.10 7.88
N THR A 92 5.90 -17.71 7.63
CA THR A 92 6.91 -17.97 8.67
C THR A 92 7.92 -16.85 8.71
N LEU A 93 8.14 -16.25 9.89
CA LEU A 93 9.09 -15.14 10.08
C LEU A 93 10.20 -15.60 11.03
N VAL A 94 11.41 -15.84 10.50
CA VAL A 94 12.58 -16.25 11.29
C VAL A 94 13.49 -15.04 11.50
N LEU A 95 13.73 -14.66 12.76
CA LEU A 95 14.57 -13.51 13.09
C LEU A 95 16.05 -13.81 12.81
N THR A 96 16.70 -13.03 11.95
CA THR A 96 18.11 -13.26 11.56
C THR A 96 19.07 -12.17 12.03
N ASP A 97 18.62 -10.92 12.19
CA ASP A 97 19.41 -9.83 12.73
C ASP A 97 18.52 -8.75 13.35
N TYR A 98 19.10 -7.88 14.17
CA TYR A 98 18.42 -6.66 14.61
C TYR A 98 19.44 -5.59 15.01
N ARG A 99 19.20 -4.33 14.61
CA ARG A 99 20.12 -3.21 14.89
C ARG A 99 19.37 -1.89 15.01
N ARG A 100 20.02 -0.93 15.68
CA ARG A 100 19.63 0.48 15.63
C ARG A 100 20.00 1.08 14.28
N THR A 101 19.24 2.08 13.84
CA THR A 101 19.46 2.79 12.58
C THR A 101 19.04 4.26 12.69
N ASP A 102 19.31 5.04 11.66
CA ASP A 102 18.96 6.46 11.60
C ASP A 102 17.44 6.67 11.63
N THR A 103 17.02 7.76 12.29
CA THR A 103 15.61 8.13 12.45
C THR A 103 14.91 8.44 11.13
N SER A 104 15.65 8.73 10.06
CA SER A 104 15.10 8.90 8.71
C SER A 104 14.40 7.64 8.18
N ASN A 105 14.75 6.46 8.68
CA ASN A 105 14.08 5.19 8.33
C ASN A 105 12.78 4.96 9.11
N CYS A 106 12.49 5.80 10.11
CA CYS A 106 11.31 5.74 10.95
C CYS A 106 10.55 7.08 10.92
N PRO A 107 9.93 7.46 9.79
CA PRO A 107 9.22 8.72 9.66
C PRO A 107 8.10 8.84 10.72
N GLY A 108 7.99 10.01 11.35
CA GLY A 108 6.98 10.27 12.38
C GLY A 108 7.30 9.71 13.77
N ILE A 109 8.47 9.07 13.97
CA ILE A 109 8.85 8.55 15.28
C ILE A 109 9.06 9.66 16.31
N ASN A 110 8.50 9.49 17.51
CA ASN A 110 8.78 10.38 18.64
C ASN A 110 10.14 10.02 19.27
N THR A 111 11.19 10.74 18.88
CA THR A 111 12.58 10.49 19.31
C THR A 111 12.85 10.77 20.79
N ARG A 112 11.93 11.42 21.50
CA ARG A 112 12.01 11.58 22.97
C ARG A 112 11.69 10.28 23.71
N VAL A 113 10.92 9.39 23.10
CA VAL A 113 10.45 8.13 23.69
C VAL A 113 11.15 6.93 23.06
N PHE A 114 11.38 6.99 21.75
CA PHE A 114 11.84 5.86 20.95
C PHE A 114 13.13 6.16 20.18
N VAL A 115 13.85 5.10 19.85
CA VAL A 115 14.97 5.06 18.92
C VAL A 115 14.57 4.17 17.74
N CYS A 116 14.93 4.58 16.53
CA CYS A 116 14.66 3.78 15.33
C CYS A 116 15.55 2.53 15.31
N ALA A 117 14.95 1.38 15.03
CA ALA A 117 15.64 0.11 14.88
C ALA A 117 14.95 -0.73 13.79
N TYR A 118 15.59 -1.80 13.36
CA TYR A 118 15.00 -2.79 12.48
C TYR A 118 15.31 -4.20 12.97
N MET A 119 14.43 -5.13 12.61
CA MET A 119 14.68 -6.57 12.66
C MET A 119 14.73 -7.09 11.22
N THR A 120 15.70 -7.95 10.94
CA THR A 120 15.82 -8.65 9.66
C THR A 120 15.24 -10.04 9.81
N PHE A 121 14.38 -10.41 8.87
CA PHE A 121 13.71 -11.71 8.85
C PHE A 121 14.08 -12.48 7.58
N ASN A 122 14.16 -13.80 7.73
CA ASN A 122 13.88 -14.70 6.61
C ASN A 122 12.39 -14.98 6.65
N VAL A 123 11.68 -14.58 5.60
CA VAL A 123 10.24 -14.77 5.48
C VAL A 123 9.96 -15.87 4.48
N THR A 124 9.12 -16.83 4.84
CA THR A 124 8.59 -17.83 3.92
C THR A 124 7.08 -17.67 3.82
N VAL A 125 6.60 -17.39 2.61
CA VAL A 125 5.18 -17.37 2.26
C VAL A 125 4.90 -18.63 1.46
N GLU A 126 4.24 -19.60 2.08
CA GLU A 126 3.87 -20.84 1.42
C GLU A 126 2.73 -20.59 0.43
N SER A 127 2.94 -20.98 -0.82
CA SER A 127 1.94 -20.84 -1.90
C SER A 127 2.08 -21.95 -2.91
N ASP A 128 0.99 -22.65 -3.18
CA ASP A 128 0.98 -23.71 -4.18
C ASP A 128 0.82 -23.17 -5.60
N ASN A 129 0.23 -21.98 -5.76
CA ASN A 129 0.04 -21.27 -7.04
C ASN A 129 -0.79 -19.97 -6.86
N TYR A 130 -0.32 -18.93 -6.15
CA TYR A 130 -1.08 -17.67 -6.09
C TYR A 130 -1.28 -17.03 -7.47
N GLY A 131 -0.32 -17.20 -8.38
CA GLY A 131 -0.25 -16.42 -9.61
C GLY A 131 0.11 -14.96 -9.33
N CYS A 132 0.50 -14.22 -10.38
CA CYS A 132 0.82 -12.80 -10.26
C CYS A 132 -0.37 -11.90 -10.64
N PRO A 133 -0.53 -10.74 -10.01
CA PRO A 133 0.34 -10.17 -8.97
C PRO A 133 0.01 -10.70 -7.56
N TRP A 134 1.03 -10.85 -6.73
CA TRP A 134 0.85 -11.05 -5.29
C TRP A 134 1.94 -10.31 -4.53
N ILE A 135 1.65 -9.86 -3.30
CA ILE A 135 2.58 -9.07 -2.47
C ILE A 135 2.44 -9.54 -1.02
N ALA A 136 3.57 -9.68 -0.32
CA ALA A 136 3.59 -9.77 1.13
C ALA A 136 4.12 -8.45 1.72
N SER A 137 3.37 -7.90 2.67
CA SER A 137 3.59 -6.58 3.22
C SER A 137 3.72 -6.67 4.73
N PHE A 138 4.70 -5.97 5.29
CA PHE A 138 5.14 -6.13 6.66
C PHE A 138 5.28 -4.79 7.34
N TYR A 139 4.72 -4.65 8.53
CA TYR A 139 4.97 -3.49 9.39
C TYR A 139 4.93 -3.91 10.85
N SER A 140 5.37 -3.03 11.73
CA SER A 140 5.30 -3.24 13.17
C SER A 140 4.53 -2.14 13.87
N VAL A 141 3.95 -2.48 15.01
CA VAL A 141 3.40 -1.51 15.96
C VAL A 141 4.14 -1.68 17.27
N SER A 142 4.77 -0.59 17.70
CA SER A 142 5.50 -0.49 18.96
C SER A 142 4.70 0.37 19.94
N GLU A 143 4.52 -0.11 21.15
CA GLU A 143 3.78 0.59 22.20
C GLU A 143 4.67 0.81 23.41
N ALA A 144 4.72 2.04 23.91
CA ALA A 144 5.30 2.37 25.21
C ALA A 144 4.18 2.82 26.15
N PHE A 145 3.95 2.05 27.21
CA PHE A 145 2.84 2.31 28.14
C PHE A 145 2.97 3.70 28.77
N GLY A 146 1.96 4.54 28.57
CA GLY A 146 1.95 5.94 29.04
C GLY A 146 2.71 6.94 28.17
N PHE A 147 3.34 6.51 27.07
CA PHE A 147 4.16 7.37 26.19
C PHE A 147 3.74 7.37 24.72
N GLY A 148 2.82 6.48 24.34
CA GLY A 148 2.20 6.44 23.01
C GLY A 148 2.58 5.22 22.19
N THR A 149 2.13 5.22 20.93
CA THR A 149 2.32 4.14 19.97
C THR A 149 3.04 4.66 18.72
N TYR A 150 3.72 3.77 18.03
CA TYR A 150 4.37 4.05 16.75
C TYR A 150 4.14 2.89 15.79
N THR A 151 3.69 3.22 14.59
CA THR A 151 3.56 2.27 13.47
C THR A 151 4.69 2.50 12.49
N SER A 152 5.44 1.45 12.16
CA SER A 152 6.55 1.55 11.21
C SER A 152 6.06 1.75 9.77
N PRO A 153 6.94 2.21 8.86
CA PRO A 153 6.70 2.05 7.43
C PRO A 153 6.43 0.60 7.08
N THR A 154 5.59 0.40 6.07
CA THR A 154 5.35 -0.91 5.47
C THR A 154 6.50 -1.26 4.53
N VAL A 155 6.96 -2.50 4.61
CA VAL A 155 7.93 -3.10 3.69
C VAL A 155 7.19 -4.12 2.86
N HIS A 156 7.50 -4.18 1.57
CA HIS A 156 6.83 -5.04 0.61
C HIS A 156 7.85 -5.98 0.01
N ASP A 157 7.49 -7.26 -0.12
CA ASP A 157 8.25 -8.27 -0.83
C ASP A 157 7.34 -9.01 -1.80
N SER A 158 7.87 -9.29 -2.99
CA SER A 158 7.21 -10.11 -3.99
C SER A 158 8.24 -10.79 -4.89
N ILE A 159 7.89 -11.96 -5.43
CA ILE A 159 8.64 -12.59 -6.54
C ILE A 159 8.03 -12.24 -7.89
N CYS A 160 6.87 -11.58 -7.91
CA CYS A 160 6.20 -11.19 -9.14
C CYS A 160 6.98 -10.09 -9.86
N PRO A 161 6.83 -10.01 -11.20
CA PRO A 161 7.35 -8.87 -11.95
C PRO A 161 6.80 -7.55 -11.40
N THR A 162 7.63 -6.50 -11.46
CA THR A 162 7.24 -5.13 -11.14
C THR A 162 5.98 -4.72 -11.91
N ILE A 163 5.02 -4.14 -11.19
CA ILE A 163 3.80 -3.61 -11.79
C ILE A 163 4.09 -2.17 -12.25
N PRO A 164 4.01 -1.85 -13.55
CA PRO A 164 4.21 -0.48 -14.02
C PRO A 164 3.04 0.38 -13.56
N VAL A 165 3.32 1.48 -12.84
CA VAL A 165 2.27 2.33 -12.27
C VAL A 165 1.89 3.52 -13.14
N ALA A 166 2.53 3.68 -14.31
CA ALA A 166 2.31 4.82 -15.21
C ALA A 166 0.87 4.94 -15.74
N SER A 167 0.13 3.83 -15.81
CA SER A 167 -1.28 3.81 -16.20
C SER A 167 -2.24 4.12 -15.05
N PHE A 168 -1.74 4.20 -13.81
CA PHE A 168 -2.55 4.37 -12.61
C PHE A 168 -2.61 5.84 -12.18
N ASP A 169 -3.73 6.23 -11.57
CA ASP A 169 -3.96 7.58 -11.07
C ASP A 169 -4.88 7.55 -9.84
N ILE A 170 -4.92 8.65 -9.10
CA ILE A 170 -5.79 8.83 -7.93
C ILE A 170 -6.85 9.86 -8.25
N SER A 171 -8.10 9.53 -7.94
CA SER A 171 -9.24 10.37 -8.27
C SER A 171 -10.15 10.63 -7.08
N TRP A 172 -10.73 11.83 -7.04
CA TRP A 172 -11.87 12.18 -6.18
C TRP A 172 -13.23 11.72 -6.74
N SER A 173 -13.23 11.02 -7.88
CA SER A 173 -14.39 10.44 -8.53
C SER A 173 -14.11 8.99 -8.94
N ASP A 174 -15.14 8.16 -8.86
CA ASP A 174 -15.18 6.79 -9.33
C ASP A 174 -15.44 6.67 -10.85
N ASN A 175 -15.82 7.75 -11.53
CA ASN A 175 -16.25 7.70 -12.93
C ASN A 175 -15.21 8.25 -13.91
N TYR A 176 -14.35 9.17 -13.47
CA TYR A 176 -13.31 9.80 -14.26
C TYR A 176 -12.17 10.26 -13.35
N VAL A 177 -11.02 10.60 -13.94
CA VAL A 177 -9.87 11.12 -13.19
C VAL A 177 -10.10 12.58 -12.82
N SER A 178 -10.17 12.86 -11.52
CA SER A 178 -10.32 14.20 -10.95
C SER A 178 -9.29 14.39 -9.84
N HIS A 179 -8.30 15.25 -10.07
CA HIS A 179 -7.26 15.56 -9.08
C HIS A 179 -7.68 16.62 -8.05
N ASN A 180 -8.73 17.38 -8.36
CA ASN A 180 -9.26 18.41 -7.48
C ASN A 180 -10.70 18.09 -7.06
N LYS A 181 -11.06 18.51 -5.85
CA LYS A 181 -12.43 18.43 -5.33
C LYS A 181 -12.79 19.75 -4.66
N ALA A 182 -13.77 20.45 -5.23
CA ALA A 182 -14.33 21.65 -4.62
C ALA A 182 -15.52 21.27 -3.73
N LEU A 183 -15.52 21.77 -2.50
CA LEU A 183 -16.66 21.67 -1.59
C LEU A 183 -17.32 23.03 -1.44
N ARG A 184 -18.64 23.07 -1.60
CA ARG A 184 -19.47 24.24 -1.32
C ARG A 184 -20.41 23.88 -0.19
N LEU A 185 -20.15 24.45 0.97
CA LEU A 185 -20.92 24.21 2.19
C LEU A 185 -21.63 25.50 2.56
N GLN A 186 -22.87 25.40 3.05
CA GLN A 186 -23.62 26.53 3.59
C GLN A 186 -23.50 26.52 5.10
N SER A 187 -23.04 27.64 5.68
CA SER A 187 -22.92 27.80 7.12
C SER A 187 -24.28 27.64 7.82
N ASP A 188 -24.35 26.74 8.80
CA ASP A 188 -25.48 26.59 9.72
C ASP A 188 -25.17 27.17 11.12
N GLY A 189 -23.97 27.74 11.31
CA GLY A 189 -23.50 28.23 12.61
C GLY A 189 -22.97 27.14 13.52
N SER A 190 -22.74 25.93 13.00
CA SER A 190 -22.21 24.78 13.72
C SER A 190 -21.01 24.17 12.99
N THR A 191 -20.55 23.00 13.42
CA THR A 191 -19.53 22.24 12.71
C THR A 191 -20.18 21.34 11.67
N ILE A 192 -19.93 21.65 10.40
CA ILE A 192 -20.38 20.84 9.27
C ILE A 192 -19.38 19.70 9.08
N THR A 193 -19.86 18.46 8.98
CA THR A 193 -19.03 17.28 8.70
C THR A 193 -19.45 16.68 7.37
N THR A 194 -18.47 16.42 6.50
CA THR A 194 -18.68 15.72 5.22
C THR A 194 -17.56 14.73 4.97
N THR A 195 -17.85 13.64 4.25
CA THR A 195 -16.87 12.62 3.92
C THR A 195 -16.65 12.59 2.42
N LEU A 196 -15.40 12.70 2.01
CA LEU A 196 -14.97 12.54 0.63
C LEU A 196 -14.24 11.23 0.47
N SER A 197 -14.43 10.55 -0.66
CA SER A 197 -13.69 9.32 -0.96
C SER A 197 -12.74 9.56 -2.13
N THR A 198 -11.61 8.87 -2.09
CA THR A 198 -10.66 8.76 -3.21
C THR A 198 -10.71 7.35 -3.79
N TYR A 199 -10.31 7.23 -5.06
CA TYR A 199 -10.40 6.01 -5.85
C TYR A 199 -9.11 5.80 -6.62
N LEU A 200 -8.74 4.54 -6.81
CA LEU A 200 -7.68 4.17 -7.74
C LEU A 200 -8.26 4.09 -9.15
N MET A 201 -7.59 4.71 -10.10
CA MET A 201 -7.95 4.67 -11.51
C MET A 201 -6.83 3.98 -12.28
N GLU A 202 -7.20 3.27 -13.33
CA GLU A 202 -6.27 2.67 -14.29
C GLU A 202 -6.76 3.04 -15.69
N SER A 203 -5.91 3.73 -16.46
CA SER A 203 -6.22 4.22 -17.81
C SER A 203 -7.55 4.98 -17.89
N GLY A 204 -7.83 5.78 -16.85
CA GLY A 204 -9.04 6.60 -16.74
C GLY A 204 -10.30 5.88 -16.26
N LYS A 205 -10.24 4.57 -15.97
CA LYS A 205 -11.37 3.78 -15.46
C LYS A 205 -11.14 3.38 -14.00
N LEU A 206 -12.22 3.19 -13.24
CA LEU A 206 -12.13 2.69 -11.87
C LEU A 206 -11.33 1.39 -11.82
N CYS A 207 -10.34 1.35 -10.94
CA CYS A 207 -9.59 0.16 -10.59
C CYS A 207 -10.22 -0.41 -9.31
N ASP A 208 -11.13 -1.38 -9.48
CA ASP A 208 -11.93 -1.90 -8.39
C ASP A 208 -11.25 -3.11 -7.72
N GLY A 209 -10.67 -2.88 -6.54
CA GLY A 209 -10.01 -3.93 -5.74
C GLY A 209 -10.98 -4.95 -5.13
N SER A 210 -12.28 -4.66 -5.09
CA SER A 210 -13.31 -5.57 -4.56
C SER A 210 -13.62 -6.75 -5.49
N ILE A 211 -13.24 -6.64 -6.76
CA ILE A 211 -13.45 -7.70 -7.75
C ILE A 211 -12.27 -8.68 -7.68
N PHE A 212 -12.55 -9.95 -7.42
CA PHE A 212 -11.52 -11.02 -7.36
C PHE A 212 -11.27 -11.63 -8.74
N ASP A 213 -10.89 -10.78 -9.70
CA ASP A 213 -10.39 -11.17 -11.01
C ASP A 213 -8.93 -10.72 -11.21
N SER A 214 -8.37 -10.98 -12.39
CA SER A 214 -7.00 -10.59 -12.73
C SER A 214 -6.78 -9.07 -12.58
N ARG A 215 -7.72 -8.24 -13.03
CA ARG A 215 -7.58 -6.78 -12.98
C ARG A 215 -7.67 -6.27 -11.55
N GLY A 216 -8.64 -6.74 -10.78
CA GLY A 216 -8.77 -6.41 -9.37
C GLY A 216 -7.55 -6.83 -8.55
N ALA A 217 -6.87 -7.91 -8.90
CA ALA A 217 -5.59 -8.29 -8.30
C ALA A 217 -4.52 -7.20 -8.46
N TYR A 218 -4.36 -6.63 -9.67
CA TYR A 218 -3.47 -5.49 -9.90
C TYR A 218 -3.93 -4.24 -9.13
N CYS A 219 -5.23 -3.96 -9.08
CA CYS A 219 -5.76 -2.84 -8.29
C CYS A 219 -5.42 -2.97 -6.80
N ARG A 220 -5.57 -4.17 -6.21
CA ARG A 220 -5.20 -4.44 -4.82
C ARG A 220 -3.70 -4.31 -4.60
N ALA A 221 -2.89 -4.85 -5.50
CA ALA A 221 -1.44 -4.78 -5.41
C ALA A 221 -0.95 -3.32 -5.45
N VAL A 222 -1.41 -2.51 -6.41
CA VAL A 222 -1.04 -1.09 -6.51
C VAL A 222 -1.57 -0.27 -5.33
N SER A 223 -2.80 -0.57 -4.86
CA SER A 223 -3.35 0.05 -3.64
C SER A 223 -2.54 -0.29 -2.39
N ASP A 224 -1.91 -1.48 -2.35
CA ASP A 224 -1.04 -1.86 -1.24
C ASP A 224 0.32 -1.15 -1.26
N LEU A 225 0.85 -0.89 -2.44
CA LEU A 225 2.09 -0.14 -2.65
C LEU A 225 1.93 1.39 -2.55
N LEU A 226 0.73 1.88 -2.28
CA LEU A 226 0.44 3.30 -2.22
C LEU A 226 0.90 3.92 -0.90
N THR A 227 1.69 4.99 -0.98
CA THR A 227 2.00 5.85 0.17
C THR A 227 1.10 7.09 0.15
N PHE A 228 0.52 7.42 1.31
CA PHE A 228 -0.36 8.56 1.48
C PHE A 228 0.18 9.52 2.54
N THR A 229 0.12 10.83 2.27
CA THR A 229 0.47 11.90 3.20
C THR A 229 -0.60 12.99 3.18
N SER A 230 -1.08 13.39 4.36
CA SER A 230 -1.97 14.54 4.54
C SER A 230 -1.17 15.70 5.13
N TYR A 231 -1.19 16.86 4.47
CA TYR A 231 -0.54 18.08 4.96
C TYR A 231 -1.50 18.98 5.77
N GLY A 232 -2.76 18.55 5.92
CA GLY A 232 -3.80 19.36 6.54
C GLY A 232 -4.30 20.49 5.62
N CYS A 233 -4.93 21.48 6.25
CA CYS A 233 -5.56 22.62 5.59
C CYS A 233 -4.91 23.93 6.04
N ASP A 234 -4.94 24.93 5.18
CA ASP A 234 -4.40 26.28 5.46
C ASP A 234 -5.28 27.12 6.41
N ASN A 235 -6.48 26.65 6.76
CA ASN A 235 -7.39 27.33 7.68
C ASN A 235 -7.66 26.46 8.93
N ALA A 236 -7.40 27.01 10.11
CA ALA A 236 -7.57 26.29 11.39
C ALA A 236 -9.03 25.93 11.72
N LYS A 237 -10.02 26.56 11.07
CA LYS A 237 -11.44 26.20 11.20
C LYS A 237 -11.79 24.94 10.40
N VAL A 238 -10.88 24.44 9.57
CA VAL A 238 -11.05 23.25 8.73
C VAL A 238 -10.09 22.17 9.18
N THR A 239 -10.62 20.99 9.52
CA THR A 239 -9.83 19.81 9.84
C THR A 239 -10.16 18.67 8.89
N VAL A 240 -9.16 17.84 8.62
CA VAL A 240 -9.29 16.66 7.76
C VAL A 240 -8.73 15.44 8.46
N THR A 241 -9.53 14.37 8.49
CA THR A 241 -9.17 13.09 9.09
C THR A 241 -9.27 12.01 8.02
N PRO A 242 -8.15 11.63 7.40
CA PRO A 242 -8.11 10.55 6.42
C PRO A 242 -8.14 9.17 7.11
N SER A 243 -8.85 8.22 6.50
CA SER A 243 -8.87 6.81 6.87
C SER A 243 -8.69 5.95 5.63
N ARG A 244 -7.71 5.03 5.67
CA ARG A 244 -7.48 4.05 4.60
C ARG A 244 -8.59 3.00 4.63
N GLN A 245 -9.12 2.67 3.46
CA GLN A 245 -10.10 1.60 3.31
C GLN A 245 -9.40 0.25 3.10
N PRO A 246 -10.09 -0.88 3.36
CA PRO A 246 -9.56 -2.20 3.05
C PRO A 246 -9.17 -2.32 1.57
N LEU A 247 -8.14 -3.12 1.27
CA LEU A 247 -7.71 -3.36 -0.13
C LEU A 247 -8.82 -3.95 -1.00
N THR A 248 -9.77 -4.67 -0.38
CA THR A 248 -10.94 -5.25 -1.03
C THR A 248 -12.10 -4.27 -1.19
N ASP A 249 -11.89 -2.99 -0.89
CA ASP A 249 -12.84 -1.91 -1.19
C ASP A 249 -12.50 -1.27 -2.54
N ARG A 250 -13.52 -0.67 -3.17
CA ARG A 250 -13.36 0.17 -4.36
C ARG A 250 -12.78 1.54 -4.04
N LYS A 251 -12.92 2.01 -2.80
CA LYS A 251 -12.37 3.27 -2.30
C LYS A 251 -10.96 3.05 -1.76
N LEU A 252 -10.09 4.05 -1.89
CA LEU A 252 -8.76 4.04 -1.30
C LEU A 252 -8.75 4.64 0.11
N HIS A 253 -9.26 5.86 0.24
CA HIS A 253 -9.35 6.56 1.51
C HIS A 253 -10.69 7.29 1.59
N ASP A 254 -11.26 7.31 2.79
CA ASP A 254 -12.27 8.29 3.17
C ASP A 254 -11.58 9.44 3.90
N ILE A 255 -11.97 10.67 3.58
CA ILE A 255 -11.42 11.90 4.13
C ILE A 255 -12.58 12.64 4.76
N VAL A 256 -12.65 12.56 6.09
CA VAL A 256 -13.66 13.28 6.87
C VAL A 256 -13.19 14.73 6.99
N VAL A 257 -13.94 15.64 6.40
CA VAL A 257 -13.72 17.09 6.46
C VAL A 257 -14.68 17.66 7.49
N GLN A 258 -14.16 18.38 8.49
CA GLN A 258 -14.96 19.12 9.46
C GLN A 258 -14.67 20.61 9.31
N VAL A 259 -15.72 21.41 9.21
CA VAL A 259 -15.63 22.87 9.05
C VAL A 259 -16.42 23.54 10.16
N ASN A 260 -15.73 24.27 11.04
CA ASN A 260 -16.35 25.05 12.09
C ASN A 260 -16.89 26.37 11.52
N THR A 261 -18.20 26.47 11.35
CA THR A 261 -18.89 27.66 10.80
C THR A 261 -19.52 28.56 11.87
N SER A 262 -19.19 28.36 13.15
CA SER A 262 -19.76 29.12 14.28
C SER A 262 -19.57 30.64 14.18
N SER A 263 -18.49 31.11 13.53
CA SER A 263 -18.26 32.54 13.31
C SER A 263 -19.18 33.17 12.26
N ARG A 264 -19.89 32.38 11.44
CA ARG A 264 -20.75 32.80 10.32
C ARG A 264 -20.08 33.67 9.23
N GLU A 265 -18.79 33.90 9.35
CA GLU A 265 -17.94 34.50 8.32
C GLU A 265 -17.69 33.52 7.15
N PRO A 266 -17.45 34.03 5.93
CA PRO A 266 -16.95 33.22 4.84
C PRO A 266 -15.63 32.53 5.21
N ILE A 267 -15.54 31.24 4.90
CA ILE A 267 -14.33 30.43 5.11
C ILE A 267 -13.87 29.97 3.73
N ASP A 268 -12.62 30.31 3.39
CA ASP A 268 -11.89 29.72 2.27
C ASP A 268 -10.73 28.90 2.85
N SER A 269 -10.49 27.72 2.28
CA SER A 269 -9.41 26.85 2.70
C SER A 269 -9.02 25.85 1.63
N THR A 270 -7.71 25.63 1.50
CA THR A 270 -7.12 24.56 0.69
C THR A 270 -6.51 23.50 1.60
N CYS A 271 -6.96 22.26 1.43
CA CYS A 271 -6.37 21.07 2.04
C CYS A 271 -5.50 20.32 1.03
N ARG A 272 -4.32 19.86 1.43
CA ARG A 272 -3.37 19.20 0.52
C ARG A 272 -3.11 17.75 0.93
N PHE A 273 -3.14 16.87 -0.05
CA PHE A 273 -2.90 15.44 0.08
C PHE A 273 -1.91 15.01 -0.99
N GLN A 274 -0.99 14.13 -0.64
CA GLN A 274 -0.07 13.51 -1.58
C GLN A 274 -0.25 12.00 -1.58
N TYR A 275 -0.34 11.45 -2.78
CA TYR A 275 -0.29 10.04 -3.05
C TYR A 275 0.96 9.74 -3.87
N VAL A 276 1.69 8.70 -3.48
CA VAL A 276 2.83 8.17 -4.23
C VAL A 276 2.51 6.72 -4.58
N LEU A 277 2.47 6.44 -5.88
CA LEU A 277 2.37 5.08 -6.41
C LEU A 277 3.79 4.52 -6.54
N ASN A 278 4.09 3.46 -5.80
CA ASN A 278 5.42 2.86 -5.81
C ASN A 278 5.46 1.63 -6.71
N GLU A 279 6.59 1.47 -7.40
CA GLU A 279 6.95 0.25 -8.11
C GLU A 279 7.81 -0.61 -7.17
N LEU A 280 7.55 -1.92 -7.15
CA LEU A 280 8.29 -2.93 -6.39
C LEU A 280 9.56 -3.36 -7.12
#